data_AF-A0AA37EYX2-F1
#
_entry.id   AF-A0AA37EYX2-F1
#
_cell.length_a   1.000
_cell.length_b   1.000
_cell.length_c   1.000
_cell.angle_alpha   90.00
_cell.angle_beta   90.00
_cell.angle_gamma   90.00
#
_symmetry.space_group_name_H-M   'P 1'
#
loop_
_entity.id
_entity.type
_entity.pdbx_description
1 polymer ?
#
loop_
_entity_poly.entity_id
_entity_poly.type
_entity_poly.pdbx_seq_one_letter_code
_entity_poly.pdbx_strand_id
1 'polypeptide(L)'
;MNIDRLIEHLSLSSEQISQFTELEQQYSQLMDNMFGFEGDRKQMWKAMRDLVKEKDLEIIKLLDKSQLETYLTLKQIQKQQRRQS
;
A
#
# COMPACT_ATOMS: atom_id res chain seq x y z
N MET A 1 2.00 4.52 -0.29
CA MET A 1 1.80 4.79 -1.73
C MET A 1 0.33 5.16 -1.86
N ASN A 2 0.01 6.30 -2.47
CA ASN A 2 -1.39 6.75 -2.58
C ASN A 2 -2.07 5.97 -3.72
N ILE A 3 -3.27 5.45 -3.50
CA ILE A 3 -3.95 4.58 -4.47
C ILE A 3 -4.35 5.34 -5.73
N ASP A 4 -4.66 6.63 -5.60
CA ASP A 4 -4.98 7.49 -6.74
C ASP A 4 -3.82 7.51 -7.76
N ARG A 5 -2.59 7.60 -7.27
CA ARG A 5 -1.38 7.54 -8.12
C ARG A 5 -1.18 6.15 -8.73
N LEU A 6 -1.62 5.10 -8.06
CA LEU A 6 -1.54 3.74 -8.61
C LEU A 6 -2.53 3.56 -9.75
N ILE A 7 -3.77 4.03 -9.57
CA ILE A 7 -4.82 3.99 -10.58
C ILE A 7 -4.40 4.77 -11.83
N GLU A 8 -3.82 5.96 -11.67
CA GLU A 8 -3.35 6.81 -12.78
C GLU A 8 -2.23 6.15 -13.60
N HIS A 9 -1.34 5.37 -12.97
CA HIS A 9 -0.17 4.80 -13.63
C HIS A 9 -0.36 3.35 -14.12
N LEU A 10 -1.26 2.58 -13.50
CA LEU A 10 -1.38 1.13 -13.76
C LEU A 10 -2.50 0.75 -14.74
N SER A 11 -3.24 1.72 -15.28
CA SER A 11 -4.37 1.45 -16.21
C SER A 11 -5.25 0.30 -15.70
N LEU A 12 -5.65 0.39 -14.43
CA LEU A 12 -6.41 -0.66 -13.74
C LEU A 12 -7.79 -0.83 -14.36
N SER A 13 -8.27 -2.08 -14.40
CA SER A 13 -9.66 -2.36 -14.77
C SER A 13 -10.63 -1.83 -13.70
N SER A 14 -11.90 -1.66 -14.04
CA SER A 14 -12.93 -1.24 -13.07
C SER A 14 -13.05 -2.21 -11.89
N GLU A 15 -12.86 -3.50 -12.12
CA GLU A 15 -12.85 -4.53 -11.07
C GLU A 15 -11.63 -4.38 -10.16
N GLN A 16 -10.44 -4.18 -10.74
CA GLN A 16 -9.22 -3.91 -9.98
C GLN A 16 -9.38 -2.62 -9.15
N ILE A 17 -9.90 -1.54 -9.74
CA ILE A 17 -10.13 -0.28 -9.01
C ILE A 17 -11.01 -0.52 -7.78
N SER A 18 -12.13 -1.26 -7.94
CA SER A 18 -13.02 -1.58 -6.80
C SER A 18 -12.28 -2.35 -5.71
N GLN A 19 -11.49 -3.36 -6.08
CA GLN A 19 -10.71 -4.16 -5.13
C GLN A 19 -9.63 -3.32 -4.42
N PHE A 20 -8.96 -2.42 -5.14
CA PHE A 20 -7.98 -1.50 -4.56
C PHE A 20 -8.65 -0.52 -3.59
N THR A 21 -9.81 0.05 -3.93
CA THR A 21 -10.54 0.98 -3.05
C THR A 21 -11.00 0.28 -1.76
N GLU A 22 -11.54 -0.93 -1.87
CA GLU A 22 -11.96 -1.71 -0.69
C GLU A 22 -10.76 -2.02 0.22
N LEU A 23 -9.66 -2.48 -0.37
CA LEU A 23 -8.41 -2.73 0.33
C LEU A 23 -7.88 -1.45 0.99
N GLU A 24 -7.97 -0.29 0.35
CA GLU A 24 -7.58 0.96 0.99
C GLU A 24 -8.41 1.30 2.22
N GLN A 25 -9.73 1.16 2.13
CA GLN A 25 -10.64 1.43 3.24
C GLN A 25 -10.33 0.52 4.43
N GLN A 26 -10.15 -0.77 4.17
CA GLN A 26 -9.78 -1.75 5.20
C GLN A 26 -8.47 -1.37 5.89
N TYR A 27 -7.42 -1.08 5.11
CA TYR A 27 -6.13 -0.71 5.67
C TYR A 27 -6.13 0.65 6.37
N SER A 28 -6.92 1.63 5.90
CA SER A 28 -7.10 2.91 6.57
C SER A 28 -7.69 2.69 7.96
N GLN A 29 -8.75 1.88 8.05
CA GLN A 29 -9.40 1.58 9.32
C GLN A 29 -8.48 0.81 10.28
N LEU A 30 -7.69 -0.14 9.77
CA LEU A 30 -6.68 -0.85 10.57
C LEU A 30 -5.59 0.10 11.09
N MET A 31 -5.17 1.08 10.28
CA MET A 31 -4.19 2.08 10.69
C MET A 31 -4.76 3.01 11.77
N ASP A 32 -5.99 3.50 11.60
CA ASP A 32 -6.66 4.35 12.60
C ASP A 32 -6.81 3.64 13.94
N ASN A 33 -7.18 2.35 13.91
CA ASN A 33 -7.26 1.52 15.11
C ASN A 33 -5.88 1.32 15.78
N MET A 34 -4.79 1.26 15.01
CA MET A 34 -3.44 1.16 15.55
C MET A 34 -2.95 2.48 16.17
N PHE A 35 -3.32 3.64 15.62
CA PHE A 35 -2.96 4.94 16.19
C PHE A 35 -3.70 5.27 17.49
N GLY A 36 -4.87 4.67 17.72
CA GLY A 36 -5.58 4.71 18.99
C GLY A 36 -4.99 3.82 20.09
N PHE A 37 -3.93 3.05 19.79
CA PHE A 37 -3.32 2.12 20.74
C PHE A 37 -2.33 2.84 21.67
N GLU A 38 -2.73 3.10 22.92
CA GLU A 38 -1.89 3.71 23.97
C GLU A 38 -0.79 2.78 24.54
N GLY A 39 -0.56 1.62 23.92
CA GLY A 39 0.40 0.61 24.37
C GLY A 39 1.86 0.84 23.92
N ASP A 40 2.64 -0.24 23.92
CA ASP A 40 4.06 -0.20 23.54
C ASP A 40 4.23 0.25 22.08
N ARG A 41 4.72 1.49 21.90
CA ARG A 41 5.02 2.08 20.60
C ARG A 41 5.87 1.17 19.72
N LYS A 42 6.80 0.39 20.28
CA LYS A 42 7.66 -0.51 19.49
C LYS A 42 6.83 -1.62 18.84
N GLN A 43 5.84 -2.15 19.54
CA GLN A 43 4.93 -3.16 19.01
C GLN A 43 3.97 -2.55 17.98
N MET A 44 3.46 -1.34 18.24
CA MET A 44 2.66 -0.59 17.27
C MET A 44 3.43 -0.38 15.96
N TRP A 45 4.66 0.12 16.02
CA TRP A 45 5.53 0.30 14.84
C TRP A 45 5.89 -1.02 14.14
N LYS A 46 5.93 -2.14 14.86
CA LYS A 46 6.13 -3.47 14.25
C LYS A 46 4.86 -3.89 13.50
N ALA A 47 3.71 -3.83 14.17
CA ALA A 47 2.42 -4.18 13.60
C ALA A 47 2.12 -3.33 12.36
N MET A 48 2.38 -2.02 12.41
CA MET A 48 2.21 -1.11 11.29
C MET A 48 3.12 -1.45 10.10
N ARG A 49 4.36 -1.89 10.35
CA ARG A 49 5.27 -2.35 9.28
C ARG A 49 4.80 -3.65 8.64
N ASP A 50 4.30 -4.58 9.46
CA ASP A 50 3.79 -5.85 8.96
C ASP A 50 2.49 -5.65 8.17
N LEU A 51 1.62 -4.75 8.64
CA LEU A 51 0.41 -4.30 7.95
C LEU A 51 0.72 -3.71 6.56
N VAL A 52 1.72 -2.82 6.47
CA VAL A 52 2.14 -2.26 5.16
C VAL A 52 2.66 -3.34 4.21
N LYS A 53 3.38 -4.35 4.72
CA LYS A 53 3.86 -5.47 3.90
C LYS A 53 2.71 -6.35 3.42
N GLU A 54 1.73 -6.58 4.26
CA GLU A 54 0.55 -7.37 3.91
C GLU A 54 -0.26 -6.66 2.80
N LYS A 55 -0.48 -5.34 2.95
CA LYS A 55 -1.10 -4.49 1.93
C LYS A 55 -0.38 -4.62 0.59
N ASP A 56 0.95 -4.58 0.62
CA ASP A 56 1.78 -4.72 -0.57
C ASP A 56 1.61 -6.09 -1.26
N LEU A 57 1.51 -7.18 -0.48
CA LEU A 57 1.33 -8.51 -1.03
C LEU A 57 -0.05 -8.68 -1.67
N GLU A 58 -1.08 -8.11 -1.06
CA GLU A 58 -2.43 -8.11 -1.63
C GLU A 58 -2.49 -7.30 -2.92
N ILE A 59 -1.91 -6.09 -2.95
CA ILE A 59 -1.77 -5.29 -4.18
C ILE A 59 -1.11 -6.11 -5.29
N ILE A 60 0.01 -6.79 -5.01
CA ILE A 60 0.71 -7.60 -6.02
C ILE A 60 -0.16 -8.72 -6.58
N LYS A 61 -1.06 -9.33 -5.78
CA LYS A 61 -1.96 -10.38 -6.24
C LYS A 61 -3.05 -9.86 -7.20
N LEU A 62 -3.41 -8.58 -7.09
CA LEU A 62 -4.44 -7.96 -7.91
C LEU A 62 -3.91 -7.48 -9.27
N LEU A 63 -2.59 -7.40 -9.45
CA LEU A 63 -1.95 -6.88 -10.65
C LEU A 63 -1.56 -7.99 -11.61
N ASP A 64 -1.68 -7.70 -12.91
CA ASP A 64 -1.05 -8.51 -13.94
C ASP A 64 0.47 -8.27 -14.01
N LYS A 65 1.18 -9.04 -14.86
CA LYS A 65 2.64 -8.93 -14.98
C LYS A 65 3.12 -7.54 -15.40
N SER A 66 2.42 -6.89 -16.34
CA SER A 66 2.81 -5.57 -16.86
C SER A 66 2.57 -4.46 -15.84
N GLN A 67 1.48 -4.58 -15.09
CA GLN A 67 1.14 -3.70 -13.98
C GLN A 67 2.10 -3.90 -12.80
N LEU A 68 2.50 -5.14 -12.51
CA LEU A 68 3.44 -5.45 -11.45
C LEU A 68 4.82 -4.82 -11.70
N GLU A 69 5.33 -4.87 -12.92
CA GLU A 69 6.60 -4.21 -13.26
C GLU A 69 6.53 -2.70 -13.01
N THR A 70 5.47 -2.05 -13.49
CA THR A 70 5.23 -0.62 -13.25
C THR A 70 5.12 -0.30 -11.75
N TYR A 71 4.39 -1.14 -11.00
CA TYR A 71 4.26 -1.01 -9.55
C TYR A 71 5.61 -1.04 -8.84
N LEU A 72 6.46 -2.01 -9.17
CA LEU A 72 7.79 -2.16 -8.60
C LEU A 72 8.70 -0.97 -8.94
N THR A 73 8.66 -0.48 -10.18
CA THR A 73 9.41 0.72 -10.60
C THR A 73 9.01 1.94 -9.80
N LEU A 74 7.70 2.21 -9.66
CA LEU A 74 7.19 3.34 -8.86
C LEU A 74 7.65 3.25 -7.40
N LYS A 75 7.62 2.03 -6.84
CA LYS A 75 8.11 1.78 -5.48
C LYS A 75 9.60 2.07 -5.32
N GLN A 76 10.39 1.69 -6.31
CA GLN A 76 11.83 1.92 -6.32
C GLN A 76 12.17 3.41 -6.41
N ILE A 77 11.47 4.15 -7.27
CA ILE A 77 11.59 5.61 -7.37
C ILE A 77 11.26 6.26 -6.03
N GLN A 78 10.15 5.87 -5.40
CA GLN A 78 9.74 6.44 -4.11
C GLN A 78 10.75 6.13 -2.99
N LYS A 79 11.38 4.95 -3.03
CA LYS A 79 12.45 4.59 -2.08
C LYS A 79 13.71 5.43 -2.29
N GLN A 80 14.04 5.74 -3.53
CA GLN A 80 15.18 6.62 -3.85
C GLN A 80 14.91 8.05 -3.39
N GLN A 81 13.72 8.59 -3.63
CA GLN A 81 13.33 9.93 -3.16
C GLN A 81 13.43 10.05 -1.64
N ARG A 82 12.98 9.04 -0.87
CA ARG A 82 13.08 9.02 0.59
C ARG A 82 14.52 8.96 1.14
N ARG A 83 15.50 8.58 0.31
CA ARG A 83 16.92 8.54 0.70
C ARG A 83 17.66 9.84 0.37
N GLN A 84 17.06 10.68 -0.48
CA GLN A 84 17.64 11.94 -0.93
C GLN A 84 17.07 13.17 -0.17
N SER A 85 15.92 13.02 0.50
CA SER A 85 15.43 13.93 1.55
C SER A 85 15.95 13.52 2.92
#